data_AF-A0A9R1JQA7-F1
#
_entry.id   AF-A0A9R1JQA7-F1
#
_cell.length_a   1.000
_cell.length_b   1.000
_cell.length_c   1.000
_cell.angle_alpha   90.00
_cell.angle_beta   90.00
_cell.angle_gamma   90.00
#
_symmetry.space_group_name_H-M   'P 1'
#
loop_
_entity.id
_entity.type
_entity.pdbx_description
1 polymer ?
#
loop_
_entity_poly.entity_id
_entity_poly.type
_entity_poly.pdbx_seq_one_letter_code
_entity_poly.pdbx_strand_id
1 'polypeptide(L)'
;MRAPIVSTNSYAFEMDDTLGIYNRNYAKTTIDIWVLQNYESEVWDFKYRIKLSVAEIRGKFEAFNDHWNVEVVSADHDVLLLVSSGRCLSYVDNDGKLIDSFDHGRKYFFLSKYRLKQSLVQHTFFQALESSVVNTSPFI
;
A
#
# COMPACT_ATOMS: atom_id res chain seq x y z
N MET A 1 1.40 12.46 -16.71
CA MET A 1 2.16 11.27 -17.17
C MET A 1 1.14 10.15 -17.41
N ARG A 2 1.22 9.38 -18.52
CA ARG A 2 0.35 8.18 -18.67
C ARG A 2 0.66 7.16 -17.57
N ALA A 3 -0.27 6.24 -17.28
CA ALA A 3 -0.14 5.24 -16.22
C ALA A 3 1.29 4.69 -16.10
N PRO A 4 1.90 4.69 -14.90
CA PRO A 4 3.27 4.23 -14.72
C PRO A 4 3.39 2.83 -15.29
N ILE A 5 4.39 2.59 -16.14
CA ILE A 5 4.58 1.30 -16.82
C ILE A 5 4.58 0.21 -15.74
N VAL A 6 3.51 -0.58 -15.74
CA VAL A 6 3.13 -1.43 -14.61
C VAL A 6 4.06 -2.62 -14.57
N SER A 7 5.00 -2.63 -13.62
CA SER A 7 5.71 -3.85 -13.25
C SER A 7 4.71 -4.81 -12.59
N THR A 8 4.97 -6.13 -12.66
CA THR A 8 4.10 -7.16 -12.07
C THR A 8 3.92 -7.05 -10.54
N ASN A 9 4.68 -6.15 -9.89
CA ASN A 9 4.64 -5.91 -8.45
C ASN A 9 4.05 -4.52 -8.10
N SER A 10 3.02 -4.10 -8.84
CA SER A 10 2.24 -2.90 -8.54
C SER A 10 0.96 -3.22 -7.79
N TYR A 11 0.58 -2.36 -6.84
CA TYR A 11 -0.63 -2.50 -6.06
C TYR A 11 -1.32 -1.16 -5.91
N ALA A 12 -2.63 -1.16 -6.10
CA ALA A 12 -3.46 0.00 -5.89
C ALA A 12 -3.84 0.14 -4.41
N PHE A 13 -3.94 1.37 -3.96
CA PHE A 13 -4.33 1.74 -2.60
C PHE A 13 -5.02 3.11 -2.61
N GLU A 14 -5.62 3.50 -1.49
CA GLU A 14 -6.21 4.83 -1.31
C GLU A 14 -5.14 5.80 -0.81
N MET A 15 -5.08 7.00 -1.39
CA MET A 15 -4.18 8.07 -0.95
C MET A 15 -4.80 9.42 -1.27
N ASP A 16 -4.79 10.36 -0.31
CA ASP A 16 -5.31 11.73 -0.49
C ASP A 16 -6.72 11.77 -1.14
N ASP A 17 -7.64 10.91 -0.67
CA ASP A 17 -8.99 10.72 -1.23
C ASP A 17 -9.06 10.33 -2.73
N THR A 18 -7.94 9.88 -3.30
CA THR A 18 -7.82 9.42 -4.69
C THR A 18 -7.11 8.06 -4.78
N LEU A 19 -6.94 7.57 -6.01
CA LEU A 19 -6.29 6.30 -6.29
C LEU A 19 -4.76 6.47 -6.30
N GLY A 20 -4.09 5.73 -5.44
CA GLY A 20 -2.64 5.57 -5.44
C GLY A 20 -2.23 4.23 -6.04
N ILE A 21 -1.05 4.17 -6.64
CA ILE A 21 -0.36 2.93 -7.00
C ILE A 21 1.04 2.97 -6.42
N TYR A 22 1.42 1.92 -5.70
CA TYR A 22 2.81 1.71 -5.32
C TYR A 22 3.41 0.53 -6.08
N ASN A 23 4.67 0.68 -6.48
CA ASN A 23 5.46 -0.35 -7.12
C ASN A 23 6.61 -0.77 -6.22
N ARG A 24 6.90 -2.07 -6.22
CA ARG A 24 8.04 -2.64 -5.51
C ARG A 24 9.04 -3.18 -6.50
N ASN A 25 10.30 -2.78 -6.36
CA ASN A 25 11.36 -3.44 -7.10
C ASN A 25 11.46 -4.92 -6.68
N TYR A 26 12.12 -5.74 -7.52
CA TYR A 26 12.24 -7.18 -7.26
C TYR A 26 12.91 -7.50 -5.91
N ALA A 27 13.91 -6.69 -5.54
CA ALA A 27 14.60 -6.81 -4.26
C ALA A 27 13.77 -6.32 -3.05
N LYS A 28 12.59 -5.72 -3.28
CA LYS A 28 11.69 -5.10 -2.30
C LYS A 28 12.34 -3.99 -1.47
N THR A 29 13.47 -3.46 -1.90
CA THR A 29 14.26 -2.42 -1.22
C THR A 29 13.82 -0.99 -1.55
N THR A 30 13.11 -0.82 -2.67
CA THR A 30 12.62 0.48 -3.12
C THR A 30 11.13 0.40 -3.41
N ILE A 31 10.38 1.35 -2.86
CA ILE A 31 8.95 1.52 -3.08
C ILE A 31 8.73 2.85 -3.77
N ASP A 32 8.19 2.81 -4.99
CA ASP A 32 7.81 4.01 -5.75
C ASP A 32 6.31 4.20 -5.64
N ILE A 33 5.86 5.41 -5.33
CA ILE A 33 4.44 5.73 -5.12
C ILE A 33 4.01 6.82 -6.10
N TRP A 34 2.91 6.53 -6.78
CA TRP A 34 2.23 7.40 -7.73
C TRP A 34 0.80 7.65 -7.27
N VAL A 35 0.31 8.85 -7.52
CA VAL A 35 -1.06 9.25 -7.19
C VAL A 35 -1.76 9.72 -8.45
N LEU A 36 -3.00 9.31 -8.63
CA LEU A 36 -3.84 9.71 -9.75
C LEU A 36 -4.28 11.16 -9.54
N GLN A 37 -3.71 12.06 -10.33
CA GLN A 37 -3.99 13.50 -10.29
C GLN A 37 -5.27 13.84 -11.07
N ASN A 38 -5.45 13.20 -12.23
CA ASN A 38 -6.64 13.38 -13.06
C ASN A 38 -7.09 12.02 -13.58
N TYR A 39 -8.31 11.63 -13.17
CA TYR A 39 -8.88 10.33 -13.49
C TYR A 39 -9.19 10.19 -14.98
N GLU A 40 -9.88 11.16 -15.58
CA GLU A 40 -10.35 11.10 -16.98
C GLU A 40 -9.22 10.98 -18.00
N SER A 41 -8.12 11.71 -17.75
CA SER A 41 -6.94 11.72 -18.61
C SER A 41 -5.86 10.73 -18.20
N GLU A 42 -6.13 9.92 -17.15
CA GLU A 42 -5.20 8.96 -16.56
C GLU A 42 -3.82 9.58 -16.27
N VAL A 43 -3.81 10.78 -15.71
CA VAL A 43 -2.59 11.50 -15.37
C VAL A 43 -2.16 11.15 -13.96
N TRP A 44 -0.99 10.54 -13.86
CA TRP A 44 -0.36 10.17 -12.60
C TRP A 44 0.80 11.10 -12.26
N ASP A 45 0.89 11.43 -10.98
CA ASP A 45 1.98 12.19 -10.38
C ASP A 45 2.83 11.29 -9.49
N PHE A 46 4.16 11.43 -9.62
CA PHE A 46 5.10 10.75 -8.75
C PHE A 46 5.17 11.49 -7.40
N LYS A 47 4.96 10.77 -6.30
CA LYS A 47 4.97 11.37 -4.95
C LYS A 47 6.20 10.96 -4.15
N TYR A 48 6.47 9.67 -4.08
CA TYR A 48 7.52 9.15 -3.20
C TYR A 48 8.38 8.10 -3.88
N ARG A 49 9.66 8.09 -3.50
CA ARG A 49 10.56 6.94 -3.64
C ARG A 49 11.19 6.66 -2.30
N ILE A 50 10.70 5.61 -1.66
CA ILE A 50 11.11 5.20 -0.33
C ILE A 50 12.15 4.10 -0.49
N LYS A 51 13.33 4.31 0.08
CA LYS A 51 14.40 3.30 0.12
C LYS A 51 14.46 2.69 1.50
N LEU A 52 14.17 1.40 1.60
CA LEU A 52 14.14 0.70 2.88
C LEU A 52 15.56 0.48 3.42
N SER A 53 15.72 0.76 4.71
CA SER A 53 16.92 0.38 5.48
C SER A 53 16.91 -1.12 5.80
N VAL A 54 17.05 -1.97 4.78
CA VAL A 54 16.91 -3.45 4.91
C VAL A 54 17.88 -4.04 5.94
N ALA A 55 19.10 -3.51 6.04
CA ALA A 55 20.06 -3.96 7.04
C ALA A 55 19.58 -3.70 8.48
N GLU A 56 18.99 -2.53 8.72
CA GLU A 56 18.41 -2.17 10.02
C GLU A 56 17.21 -3.07 10.35
N ILE A 57 16.29 -3.25 9.39
CA ILE A 57 15.09 -4.09 9.56
C ILE A 57 15.48 -5.55 9.83
N ARG A 58 16.42 -6.10 9.06
CA ARG A 58 16.93 -7.47 9.27
C ARG A 58 17.61 -7.62 10.64
N GLY A 59 18.36 -6.60 11.07
CA GLY A 59 19.08 -6.60 12.34
C GLY A 59 18.17 -6.66 13.58
N LYS A 60 16.86 -6.43 13.45
CA LYS A 60 15.92 -6.50 14.59
C LYS A 60 15.48 -7.91 14.95
N PHE A 61 15.63 -8.88 14.04
CA PHE A 61 15.09 -10.22 14.25
C PHE A 61 16.09 -11.29 13.87
N GLU A 62 16.31 -12.25 14.76
CA GLU A 62 17.12 -13.43 14.48
C GLU A 62 16.50 -14.32 13.38
N ALA A 63 15.17 -14.27 13.22
CA ALA A 63 14.39 -15.13 12.33
C ALA A 63 13.90 -14.44 11.04
N PHE A 64 14.56 -13.38 10.60
CA PHE A 64 14.17 -12.66 9.37
C PHE A 64 14.37 -13.56 8.13
N ASN A 65 13.26 -13.97 7.50
CA ASN A 65 13.26 -14.80 6.30
C ASN A 65 13.47 -13.94 5.04
N ASP A 66 14.12 -14.50 4.02
CA ASP A 66 14.22 -13.91 2.68
C ASP A 66 12.85 -13.82 1.96
N HIS A 67 11.84 -14.54 2.45
CA HIS A 67 10.44 -14.38 2.06
C HIS A 67 9.76 -13.30 2.91
N TRP A 68 10.01 -12.03 2.54
CA TRP A 68 9.40 -10.87 3.18
C TRP A 68 8.51 -10.09 2.22
N ASN A 69 7.61 -9.28 2.75
CA ASN A 69 6.65 -8.48 2.00
C ASN A 69 6.65 -7.02 2.50
N VAL A 70 6.23 -6.09 1.65
CA VAL A 70 6.12 -4.67 1.99
C VAL A 70 4.80 -4.15 1.47
N GLU A 71 4.00 -3.53 2.32
CA GLU A 71 2.72 -2.94 1.92
C GLU A 71 2.61 -1.50 2.43
N VAL A 72 2.03 -0.63 1.62
CA VAL A 72 1.61 0.71 2.08
C VAL A 72 0.34 0.51 2.89
N VAL A 73 0.35 0.92 4.16
CA VAL A 73 -0.78 0.72 5.08
C VAL A 73 -1.50 2.00 5.47
N SER A 74 -0.82 3.14 5.35
CA SER A 74 -1.42 4.47 5.44
C SER A 74 -0.62 5.41 4.55
N ALA A 75 -1.32 6.39 3.98
CA ALA A 75 -0.73 7.49 3.26
C ALA A 75 -1.49 8.79 3.54
N ASP A 76 -2.12 8.89 4.71
CA ASP A 76 -2.82 10.09 5.14
C ASP A 76 -1.77 11.09 5.63
N HIS A 77 -1.44 12.08 4.79
CA HIS A 77 -0.38 13.08 4.99
C HIS A 77 1.05 12.51 4.92
N ASP A 78 1.33 11.39 5.60
CA ASP A 78 2.61 10.68 5.57
C ASP A 78 2.42 9.20 5.19
N VAL A 79 3.39 8.65 4.47
CA VAL A 79 3.37 7.24 4.07
C VAL A 79 3.95 6.37 5.19
N LEU A 80 3.16 5.38 5.60
CA LEU A 80 3.58 4.32 6.50
C LEU A 80 3.64 2.99 5.74
N LEU A 81 4.81 2.37 5.78
CA LEU A 81 5.04 1.05 5.21
C LEU A 81 5.04 -0.01 6.29
N LEU A 82 4.48 -1.16 5.96
CA LEU A 82 4.48 -2.35 6.78
C LEU A 82 5.31 -3.44 6.13
N VAL A 83 6.38 -3.84 6.80
CA VAL A 83 7.28 -4.90 6.38
C VAL A 83 6.98 -6.16 7.18
N SER A 84 6.62 -7.25 6.51
CA SER A 84 6.37 -8.55 7.16
C SER A 84 7.39 -9.59 6.69
N SER A 85 7.95 -10.34 7.62
CA SER A 85 8.83 -11.48 7.32
C SER A 85 8.64 -12.55 8.37
N GLY A 86 8.12 -13.72 7.98
CA GLY A 86 7.89 -14.79 8.92
C GLY A 86 6.90 -14.38 10.03
N ARG A 87 7.38 -14.34 11.27
CA ARG A 87 6.64 -13.91 12.47
C ARG A 87 6.90 -12.46 12.85
N CYS A 88 7.71 -11.75 12.05
CA CYS A 88 8.20 -10.42 12.35
C CYS A 88 7.44 -9.40 11.50
N LEU A 89 7.14 -8.26 12.12
CA LEU A 89 6.46 -7.13 11.53
C LEU A 89 7.23 -5.86 11.86
N SER A 90 7.35 -4.93 10.92
CA SER A 90 8.08 -3.68 11.11
C SER A 90 7.42 -2.53 10.41
N TYR A 91 7.31 -1.41 11.12
CA TYR A 91 6.81 -0.15 10.60
C TYR A 91 7.96 0.70 10.10
N VAL A 92 7.82 1.24 8.91
CA VAL A 92 8.82 2.08 8.27
C VAL A 92 8.15 3.37 7.81
N ASP A 93 8.77 4.50 8.08
CA ASP A 93 8.28 5.83 7.66
C ASP A 93 8.53 6.11 6.16
N ASN A 94 8.12 7.30 5.73
CA ASN A 94 8.29 7.81 4.37
C ASN A 94 9.76 8.03 3.97
N ASP A 95 10.67 8.19 4.93
CA ASP A 95 12.12 8.27 4.71
C ASP A 95 12.77 6.88 4.57
N GLY A 96 12.01 5.80 4.82
CA GLY A 96 12.51 4.43 4.77
C GLY A 96 13.24 3.99 6.04
N LYS A 97 13.04 4.74 7.14
CA LYS A 97 13.60 4.46 8.46
C LYS A 97 12.64 3.62 9.28
N LEU A 98 13.21 2.67 10.01
CA LEU A 98 12.44 1.84 10.92
C LEU A 98 11.90 2.67 12.10
N ILE A 99 10.58 2.65 12.28
CA ILE A 99 9.89 3.26 13.42
C ILE A 99 9.81 2.26 14.58
N ASP A 100 9.26 1.07 14.31
CA ASP A 100 9.01 0.07 15.33
C ASP A 100 8.96 -1.35 14.75
N SER A 101 9.12 -2.36 15.60
CA SER A 101 9.27 -3.75 15.24
C SER A 101 8.60 -4.67 16.25
N PHE A 102 7.86 -5.67 15.77
CA PHE A 102 7.14 -6.65 16.58
C PHE A 102 7.45 -8.08 16.11
N ASP A 103 7.79 -8.99 17.03
CA ASP A 103 7.86 -10.44 16.77
C ASP A 103 6.72 -11.15 17.51
N HIS A 104 5.87 -11.82 16.74
CA HIS A 104 4.74 -12.57 17.28
C HIS A 104 5.13 -13.92 17.92
N GLY A 105 6.35 -14.41 17.69
CA GLY A 105 6.97 -15.57 18.34
C GLY A 105 6.34 -16.94 18.03
N ARG A 106 5.07 -17.00 17.61
CA ARG A 106 4.32 -18.27 17.47
C ARG A 106 3.69 -18.51 16.10
N LYS A 107 3.32 -17.47 15.34
CA LYS A 107 2.66 -17.63 14.03
C LYS A 107 3.19 -16.64 13.00
N TYR A 108 3.08 -17.04 11.74
CA TYR A 108 3.40 -16.22 10.58
C TYR A 108 2.36 -15.12 10.39
N PHE A 109 2.83 -13.93 10.01
CA PHE A 109 1.94 -12.87 9.56
C PHE A 109 1.58 -13.07 8.09
N PHE A 110 0.29 -12.98 7.80
CA PHE A 110 -0.24 -12.88 6.45
C PHE A 110 -0.92 -11.53 6.34
N LEU A 111 -0.38 -10.64 5.51
CA LEU A 111 -1.01 -9.35 5.26
C LEU A 111 -2.21 -9.57 4.33
N SER A 112 -3.38 -9.16 4.80
CA SER A 112 -4.58 -9.08 3.99
C SER A 112 -4.55 -7.77 3.21
N LYS A 113 -4.59 -7.85 1.88
CA LYS A 113 -4.69 -6.66 1.04
C LYS A 113 -6.06 -6.02 1.26
N TYR A 114 -6.08 -4.79 1.78
CA TYR A 114 -7.32 -4.05 1.98
C TYR A 114 -7.99 -3.75 0.62
N ARG A 115 -9.33 -3.70 0.64
CA ARG A 115 -10.16 -3.40 -0.53
C ARG A 115 -10.26 -1.89 -0.69
N LEU A 116 -10.08 -1.40 -1.92
CA LEU A 116 -10.31 0.00 -2.27
C LEU A 116 -11.79 0.38 -2.07
N LYS A 117 -12.05 1.61 -1.64
CA LYS A 117 -13.41 2.17 -1.66
C LYS A 117 -13.92 2.21 -3.11
N GLN A 118 -15.19 1.89 -3.31
CA GLN A 118 -15.82 1.96 -4.64
C GLN A 118 -15.80 3.37 -5.22
N SER A 119 -15.89 4.39 -4.36
CA SER A 119 -15.86 5.82 -4.73
C SER A 119 -14.57 6.26 -5.43
N LEU A 120 -13.48 5.48 -5.32
CA LEU A 120 -12.20 5.80 -5.98
C LEU A 120 -12.19 5.48 -7.48
N VAL A 121 -13.18 4.73 -7.97
CA VAL A 121 -13.28 4.34 -9.38
C VAL A 121 -14.47 5.05 -10.02
N GLN A 122 -14.20 6.06 -10.85
CA GLN A 122 -15.24 6.77 -11.60
C GLN A 122 -15.72 5.92 -12.78
N HIS A 123 -16.55 4.93 -12.49
CA HIS A 123 -17.21 4.09 -13.49
C HIS A 123 -18.73 4.24 -13.38
N THR A 124 -19.41 4.29 -14.53
CA THR A 124 -20.86 4.48 -14.62
C THR A 124 -21.65 3.45 -13.81
N PHE A 125 -21.12 2.22 -13.70
CA PHE A 125 -21.66 1.17 -12.84
C PHE A 125 -21.80 1.60 -11.37
N PHE A 126 -20.76 2.23 -10.79
CA PHE A 126 -20.76 2.64 -9.38
C PHE A 126 -21.63 3.90 -9.17
N GLN A 127 -21.64 4.82 -10.13
CA GLN A 127 -22.52 5.99 -10.11
C GLN A 127 -24.01 5.60 -10.19
N ALA A 128 -24.34 4.61 -11.02
CA ALA A 128 -25.70 4.08 -11.11
C ALA A 128 -26.15 3.44 -9.79
N LEU A 129 -25.23 2.77 -9.08
CA LEU A 129 -25.51 2.17 -7.78
C LEU A 129 -25.87 3.24 -6.73
N GLU A 130 -25.13 4.35 -6.65
CA GLU A 130 -25.43 5.47 -5.75
C GLU A 130 -26.80 6.09 -6.03
N SER A 131 -27.17 6.26 -7.30
CA SER A 131 -28.50 6.75 -7.69
C SER A 131 -29.65 5.78 -7.38
N SER A 132 -29.32 4.50 -7.17
CA SER A 132 -30.26 3.43 -6.83
C SER A 132 -30.38 3.15 -5.32
N VAL A 133 -29.60 3.83 -4.47
CA VAL A 133 -29.70 3.68 -3.02
C VAL A 133 -30.97 4.37 -2.52
N VAL A 134 -32.08 3.63 -2.57
CA VAL A 134 -33.09 3.72 -1.52
C VAL A 134 -32.39 3.29 -0.23
N ASN A 135 -32.35 4.16 0.77
CA ASN A 135 -31.77 3.94 2.10
C ASN A 135 -32.35 2.69 2.80
N THR A 136 -31.87 1.51 2.44
CA THR A 136 -32.03 0.31 3.26
C THR A 136 -30.67 -0.05 3.82
N SER A 137 -30.46 0.28 5.10
CA SER A 137 -29.34 -0.21 5.90
C SER A 137 -29.23 -1.73 5.72
N PRO A 138 -28.06 -2.29 5.32
CA PRO A 138 -27.91 -3.73 5.19
C PRO A 138 -27.52 -4.41 6.52
N PHE A 139 -27.55 -3.68 7.64
CA PHE A 139 -27.27 -4.27 8.95
C PHE A 139 -28.58 -4.42 9.73
N ILE A 140 -29.11 -5.66 9.71
CA ILE A 140 -29.88 -6.27 10.80
C ILE A 140 -28.94 -7.25 11.49
#